data_AF-X0U0N8-F1
#
_entry.id   AF-X0U0N8-F1
#
_cell.length_a   1.000
_cell.length_b   1.000
_cell.length_c   1.000
_cell.angle_alpha   90.00
_cell.angle_beta   90.00
_cell.angle_gamma   90.00
#
_symmetry.space_group_name_H-M   'P 1'
#
loop_
_entity.id
_entity.type
_entity.pdbx_description
1 polymer ?
#
loop_
_entity_poly.entity_id
_entity_poly.type
_entity_poly.pdbx_seq_one_letter_code
_entity_poly.pdbx_strand_id
1 'polypeptide(L)'
;MKSESQIVFRDYQRKIITEGSEVLLVNHFLYLSMEVRTGKTLTSMGIATRLECKRVLFVTKKKAISSIESDYDLLHPDFELTVINYESLHKVEDVSSYDMLILDEAHSMGAFPKPSKRAKQVKAIAQHNPYVILLSGTPTPESYSQMYHQVWGIRDNPFSDFSNFYKFSKKYVNVKQRKINGLYINDYHDGSLDILAMMNKYTISYTQKQAGFKVETREHTLEVVMSDLTYRLAARLKRDLVIEGTEDTILADTPVKLMMKLHQMYSGTVKFES
;
A
#
# COMPACT_ATOMS: atom_id res chain seq x y z
N MET A 1 -14.98 8.85 -36.55
CA MET A 1 -14.50 9.96 -35.69
C MET A 1 -13.63 9.35 -34.63
N LYS A 2 -12.34 9.72 -34.54
CA LYS A 2 -11.52 9.35 -33.37
C LYS A 2 -12.07 10.16 -32.20
N SER A 3 -12.50 9.52 -31.13
CA SER A 3 -12.85 10.20 -29.88
C SER A 3 -11.60 10.92 -29.37
N GLU A 4 -11.74 12.20 -29.06
CA GLU A 4 -10.66 12.99 -28.47
C GLU A 4 -10.70 12.86 -26.94
N SER A 5 -9.51 12.90 -26.32
CA SER A 5 -9.39 12.87 -24.86
C SER A 5 -10.13 14.04 -24.23
N GLN A 6 -10.95 13.76 -23.21
CA GLN A 6 -11.66 14.80 -22.45
C GLN A 6 -10.83 15.29 -21.25
N ILE A 7 -9.65 14.73 -21.04
CA ILE A 7 -8.75 15.03 -19.93
C ILE A 7 -7.55 15.82 -20.42
N VAL A 8 -7.33 16.98 -19.79
CA VAL A 8 -6.11 17.75 -19.98
C VAL A 8 -5.21 17.53 -18.77
N PHE A 9 -4.03 16.95 -18.99
CA PHE A 9 -3.02 16.81 -17.94
C PHE A 9 -2.59 18.16 -17.40
N ARG A 10 -2.32 18.23 -16.09
CA ARG A 10 -1.69 19.41 -15.47
C ARG A 10 -0.20 19.47 -15.81
N ASP A 11 0.43 20.63 -15.69
CA ASP A 11 1.85 20.81 -16.03
C ASP A 11 2.77 19.85 -15.27
N TYR A 12 2.53 19.66 -13.96
CA TYR A 12 3.30 18.71 -13.18
C TYR A 12 3.06 17.26 -13.62
N GLN A 13 1.84 16.91 -14.04
CA GLN A 13 1.57 15.57 -14.55
C GLN A 13 2.30 15.33 -15.86
N ARG A 14 2.34 16.32 -16.77
CA ARG A 14 3.15 16.24 -18.00
C ARG A 14 4.62 16.03 -17.68
N LYS A 15 5.17 16.75 -16.71
CA LYS A 15 6.56 16.59 -16.26
C LYS A 15 6.81 15.18 -15.72
N ILE A 16 5.96 14.69 -14.81
CA ILE A 16 6.07 13.35 -14.23
C ILE A 16 5.88 12.27 -15.29
N ILE A 17 5.01 12.49 -16.28
CA ILE A 17 4.84 11.55 -17.40
C ILE A 17 6.14 11.43 -18.19
N THR A 18 6.79 12.55 -18.53
CA THR A 18 8.07 12.54 -19.25
C THR A 18 9.17 11.86 -18.43
N GLU A 19 9.39 12.33 -17.19
CA GLU A 19 10.43 11.81 -16.29
C GLU A 19 10.19 10.33 -15.96
N GLY A 20 8.94 9.95 -15.68
CA GLY A 20 8.56 8.57 -15.39
C GLY A 20 8.77 7.63 -16.59
N SER A 21 8.48 8.08 -17.81
CA SER A 21 8.80 7.32 -19.02
C SER A 21 10.31 7.10 -19.19
N GLU A 22 11.13 8.11 -18.92
CA GLU A 22 12.60 7.98 -18.98
C GLU A 22 13.12 6.98 -17.94
N VAL A 23 12.63 7.05 -16.70
CA VAL A 23 12.98 6.10 -15.65
C VAL A 23 12.59 4.67 -16.04
N LEU A 24 11.40 4.47 -16.61
CA LEU A 24 10.93 3.14 -17.06
C LEU A 24 11.75 2.60 -18.23
N LEU A 25 12.12 3.42 -19.20
CA LEU A 25 12.93 2.98 -20.34
C LEU A 25 14.31 2.45 -19.90
N VAL A 26 14.88 3.04 -18.84
CA VAL A 26 16.20 2.63 -18.33
C VAL A 26 16.11 1.47 -17.34
N ASN A 27 15.09 1.49 -16.48
CA ASN A 27 15.05 0.62 -15.29
C ASN A 27 13.93 -0.44 -15.32
N HIS A 28 13.02 -0.40 -16.30
CA HIS A 28 11.79 -1.20 -16.37
C HIS A 28 10.85 -1.08 -15.14
N PHE A 29 11.15 -0.16 -14.22
CA PHE A 29 10.47 -0.01 -12.95
C PHE A 29 10.40 1.46 -12.52
N LEU A 30 9.20 1.88 -12.13
CA LEU A 30 8.92 3.19 -11.55
C LEU A 30 8.01 3.05 -10.33
N TYR A 31 8.31 3.81 -9.28
CA TYR A 31 7.45 3.99 -8.11
C TYR A 31 6.94 5.43 -8.10
N LEU A 32 5.65 5.63 -8.38
CA LEU A 32 4.97 6.91 -8.19
C LEU A 32 4.46 7.04 -6.75
N SER A 33 5.27 7.68 -5.91
CA SER A 33 4.94 7.98 -4.51
C SER A 33 4.18 9.32 -4.42
N MET A 34 2.97 9.35 -4.99
CA MET A 34 2.17 10.56 -5.12
C MET A 34 1.02 10.56 -4.11
N GLU A 35 0.86 11.65 -3.35
CA GLU A 35 -0.20 11.80 -2.36
C GLU A 35 -1.60 11.69 -2.99
N VAL A 36 -2.61 11.36 -2.17
CA VAL A 36 -3.99 11.21 -2.66
C VAL A 36 -4.47 12.48 -3.38
N ARG A 37 -5.33 12.34 -4.39
CA ARG A 37 -5.90 13.45 -5.20
C ARG A 37 -4.90 14.24 -6.06
N THR A 38 -3.65 13.79 -6.18
CA THR A 38 -2.67 14.38 -7.11
C THR A 38 -2.74 13.82 -8.54
N GLY A 39 -3.62 12.83 -8.80
CA GLY A 39 -3.87 12.29 -10.14
C GLY A 39 -2.96 11.13 -10.57
N LYS A 40 -2.46 10.33 -9.62
CA LYS A 40 -1.55 9.19 -9.86
C LYS A 40 -2.04 8.19 -10.92
N THR A 41 -3.36 7.89 -10.95
CA THR A 41 -3.99 6.99 -11.93
C THR A 41 -3.83 7.52 -13.34
N LEU A 42 -4.31 8.75 -13.59
CA LEU A 42 -4.17 9.42 -14.90
C LEU A 42 -2.72 9.57 -15.32
N THR A 43 -1.83 9.94 -14.40
CA THR A 43 -0.39 10.05 -14.66
C THR A 43 0.20 8.71 -15.11
N SER A 44 -0.13 7.60 -14.46
CA SER A 44 0.36 6.27 -14.84
C SER A 44 -0.15 5.83 -16.22
N MET A 45 -1.40 6.13 -16.57
CA MET A 45 -1.94 5.85 -17.91
C MET A 45 -1.32 6.76 -18.98
N GLY A 46 -1.06 8.03 -18.66
CA GLY A 46 -0.33 8.94 -19.55
C GLY A 46 1.10 8.47 -19.85
N ILE A 47 1.78 7.85 -18.88
CA ILE A 47 3.06 7.18 -19.08
C ILE A 47 2.92 5.98 -20.04
N ALA A 48 1.89 5.15 -19.86
CA ALA A 48 1.61 4.03 -20.75
C ALA A 48 1.37 4.48 -22.20
N THR A 49 0.60 5.54 -22.41
CA THR A 49 0.40 6.16 -23.73
C THR A 49 1.72 6.67 -24.32
N ARG A 50 2.54 7.36 -23.51
CA ARG A 50 3.84 7.90 -23.97
C ARG A 50 4.83 6.81 -24.35
N LEU A 51 4.77 5.64 -23.71
CA LEU A 51 5.59 4.47 -24.03
C LEU A 51 4.98 3.58 -25.14
N GLU A 52 3.86 4.02 -25.73
CA GLU A 52 3.16 3.32 -26.81
C GLU A 52 2.75 1.87 -26.49
N CYS A 53 2.55 1.56 -25.20
CA CYS A 53 2.07 0.25 -24.76
C CYS A 53 0.78 -0.12 -25.50
N LYS A 54 0.56 -1.42 -25.74
CA LYS A 54 -0.64 -1.94 -26.40
C LYS A 54 -1.59 -2.61 -25.41
N ARG A 55 -1.06 -3.30 -24.41
CA ARG A 55 -1.86 -3.97 -23.37
C ARG A 55 -1.34 -3.61 -21.98
N VAL A 56 -2.22 -3.05 -21.15
CA VAL A 56 -1.91 -2.59 -19.79
C VAL A 56 -2.77 -3.35 -18.79
N LEU A 57 -2.13 -3.98 -17.80
CA LEU A 57 -2.81 -4.59 -16.66
C LEU A 57 -2.77 -3.65 -15.47
N PHE A 58 -3.93 -3.19 -15.02
CA PHE A 58 -4.07 -2.33 -13.85
C PHE A 58 -4.66 -3.10 -12.68
N VAL A 59 -3.90 -3.22 -11.60
CA VAL A 59 -4.30 -3.95 -10.40
C VAL A 59 -4.60 -2.98 -9.26
N THR A 60 -5.80 -3.05 -8.69
CA THR A 60 -6.24 -2.15 -7.60
C THR A 60 -7.12 -2.85 -6.56
N LYS A 61 -7.79 -2.09 -5.68
CA LYS A 61 -8.88 -2.58 -4.81
C LYS A 61 -10.17 -2.69 -5.62
N LYS A 62 -10.99 -3.71 -5.33
CA LYS A 62 -12.27 -3.97 -6.02
C LYS A 62 -13.17 -2.72 -6.13
N LYS A 63 -13.22 -1.89 -5.08
CA LYS A 63 -14.03 -0.66 -5.05
C LYS A 63 -13.55 0.47 -5.97
N ALA A 64 -12.31 0.42 -6.46
CA ALA A 64 -11.72 1.46 -7.27
C ALA A 64 -11.76 1.15 -8.78
N ILE A 65 -12.12 -0.10 -9.16
CA ILE A 65 -12.14 -0.56 -10.56
C ILE A 65 -12.96 0.38 -11.45
N SER A 66 -14.23 0.61 -11.11
CA SER A 66 -15.12 1.45 -11.91
C SER A 66 -14.64 2.90 -12.05
N SER A 67 -13.93 3.42 -11.04
CA SER A 67 -13.32 4.76 -11.11
C SER A 67 -12.16 4.79 -12.09
N ILE A 68 -11.34 3.74 -12.15
CA ILE A 68 -10.21 3.64 -13.08
C ILE A 68 -10.71 3.45 -14.51
N GLU A 69 -11.74 2.63 -14.72
CA GLU A 69 -12.38 2.45 -16.02
C GLU A 69 -12.98 3.77 -16.53
N SER A 70 -13.65 4.51 -15.65
CA SER A 70 -14.17 5.85 -16.00
C SER A 70 -13.05 6.83 -16.37
N ASP A 71 -11.94 6.84 -15.62
CA ASP A 71 -10.76 7.66 -15.92
C ASP A 71 -10.13 7.27 -17.28
N TYR A 72 -10.10 5.98 -17.60
CA TYR A 72 -9.61 5.45 -18.86
C TYR A 72 -10.49 5.85 -20.04
N ASP A 73 -11.81 5.74 -19.91
CA ASP A 73 -12.78 6.14 -20.95
C ASP A 73 -12.68 7.64 -21.26
N LEU A 74 -12.51 8.47 -20.22
CA LEU A 74 -12.32 9.91 -20.37
C LEU A 74 -10.97 10.27 -20.97
N LEU A 75 -9.92 9.52 -20.62
CA LEU A 75 -8.58 9.72 -21.18
C LEU A 75 -8.51 9.29 -22.65
N HIS A 76 -9.27 8.25 -23.03
CA HIS A 76 -9.31 7.64 -24.35
C HIS A 76 -7.90 7.36 -24.95
N PRO A 77 -7.07 6.54 -24.29
CA PRO A 77 -5.70 6.27 -24.75
C PRO A 77 -5.66 5.16 -25.83
N ASP A 78 -4.55 5.10 -26.57
CA ASP A 78 -4.31 4.12 -27.65
C ASP A 78 -3.75 2.77 -27.14
N PHE A 79 -4.28 2.23 -26.05
CA PHE A 79 -3.92 0.92 -25.49
C PHE A 79 -5.12 0.21 -24.89
N GLU A 80 -5.13 -1.12 -24.85
CA GLU A 80 -6.15 -1.91 -24.16
C GLU A 80 -5.86 -1.97 -22.66
N LEU A 81 -6.83 -1.59 -21.83
CA LEU A 81 -6.75 -1.66 -20.38
C LEU A 81 -7.54 -2.85 -19.83
N THR A 82 -6.86 -3.69 -19.04
CA THR A 82 -7.52 -4.67 -18.16
C THR A 82 -7.41 -4.21 -16.72
N VAL A 83 -8.54 -3.99 -16.04
CA VAL A 83 -8.56 -3.60 -14.62
C VAL A 83 -9.03 -4.78 -13.77
N ILE A 84 -8.25 -5.13 -12.74
CA ILE A 84 -8.57 -6.26 -11.85
C ILE A 84 -8.22 -5.96 -10.39
N ASN A 85 -8.88 -6.64 -9.45
CA ASN A 85 -8.46 -6.60 -8.05
C ASN A 85 -7.39 -7.63 -7.72
N TYR A 86 -6.53 -7.32 -6.75
CA TYR A 86 -5.46 -8.21 -6.29
C TYR A 86 -5.90 -9.65 -5.97
N GLU A 87 -7.05 -9.83 -5.33
CA GLU A 87 -7.54 -11.17 -4.95
C GLU A 87 -7.86 -12.04 -6.17
N SER A 88 -8.27 -11.41 -7.28
CA SER A 88 -8.63 -12.08 -8.53
C SER A 88 -7.48 -12.16 -9.52
N LEU A 89 -6.28 -11.68 -9.18
CA LEU A 89 -5.12 -11.61 -10.09
C LEU A 89 -4.70 -12.96 -10.69
N HIS A 90 -5.05 -14.07 -10.03
CA HIS A 90 -4.83 -15.44 -10.52
C HIS A 90 -5.72 -15.83 -11.72
N LYS A 91 -6.74 -15.02 -12.05
CA LYS A 91 -7.64 -15.23 -13.19
C LYS A 91 -7.16 -14.56 -14.47
N VAL A 92 -6.10 -13.76 -14.40
CA VAL A 92 -5.55 -13.11 -15.58
C VAL A 92 -4.92 -14.19 -16.46
N GLU A 93 -5.50 -14.37 -17.64
CA GLU A 93 -4.94 -15.21 -18.69
C GLU A 93 -3.97 -14.41 -19.56
N ASP A 94 -3.11 -15.12 -20.29
CA ASP A 94 -2.17 -14.50 -21.24
C ASP A 94 -1.29 -13.40 -20.61
N VAL A 95 -0.78 -13.65 -19.40
CA VAL A 95 0.03 -12.70 -18.63
C VAL A 95 1.28 -12.18 -19.37
N SER A 96 1.78 -12.95 -20.35
CA SER A 96 2.93 -12.60 -21.19
C SER A 96 2.67 -11.51 -22.22
N SER A 97 1.40 -11.19 -22.49
CA SER A 97 1.02 -10.23 -23.53
C SER A 97 0.95 -8.78 -23.05
N TYR A 98 1.01 -8.55 -21.74
CA TYR A 98 0.95 -7.21 -21.17
C TYR A 98 2.31 -6.52 -21.30
N ASP A 99 2.30 -5.32 -21.87
CA ASP A 99 3.49 -4.47 -21.97
C ASP A 99 3.77 -3.72 -20.67
N MET A 100 2.72 -3.46 -19.89
CA MET A 100 2.80 -2.72 -18.64
C MET A 100 1.90 -3.29 -17.54
N LEU A 101 2.44 -3.31 -16.33
CA LEU A 101 1.76 -3.65 -15.09
C LEU A 101 1.72 -2.44 -14.16
N ILE A 102 0.52 -1.93 -13.87
CA ILE A 102 0.30 -0.82 -12.94
C ILE A 102 -0.31 -1.39 -11.65
N LEU A 103 0.35 -1.19 -10.52
CA LEU A 103 -0.01 -1.75 -9.22
C LEU A 103 -0.38 -0.63 -8.25
N ASP A 104 -1.66 -0.39 -8.08
CA ASP A 104 -2.17 0.60 -7.13
C ASP A 104 -2.15 0.08 -5.70
N GLU A 105 -2.02 0.97 -4.72
CA GLU A 105 -1.89 0.65 -3.30
C GLU A 105 -0.75 -0.36 -3.04
N ALA A 106 0.39 -0.15 -3.71
CA ALA A 106 1.53 -1.07 -3.71
C ALA A 106 2.09 -1.37 -2.32
N HIS A 107 1.92 -0.45 -1.35
CA HIS A 107 2.28 -0.67 0.06
C HIS A 107 1.66 -1.95 0.64
N SER A 108 0.50 -2.37 0.15
CA SER A 108 -0.20 -3.58 0.60
C SER A 108 0.53 -4.89 0.26
N MET A 109 1.53 -4.85 -0.62
CA MET A 109 2.39 -5.99 -0.93
C MET A 109 3.56 -6.15 0.05
N GLY A 110 3.87 -5.10 0.82
CA GLY A 110 5.06 -4.98 1.66
C GLY A 110 5.05 -5.76 2.97
N ALA A 111 4.34 -6.88 3.06
CA ALA A 111 4.40 -7.74 4.24
C ALA A 111 5.81 -8.32 4.43
N PHE A 112 6.27 -8.46 5.68
CA PHE A 112 7.57 -9.03 6.02
C PHE A 112 7.48 -9.80 7.35
N PRO A 113 8.37 -10.78 7.63
CA PRO A 113 9.53 -11.21 6.83
C PRO A 113 9.18 -12.16 5.68
N LYS A 114 7.92 -12.56 5.53
CA LYS A 114 7.44 -13.43 4.44
C LYS A 114 6.60 -12.63 3.44
N PRO A 115 6.70 -12.92 2.13
CA PRO A 115 5.92 -12.21 1.12
C PRO A 115 4.43 -12.52 1.25
N SER A 116 3.61 -11.50 0.99
CA SER A 116 2.16 -11.63 0.88
C SER A 116 1.75 -12.48 -0.34
N LYS A 117 0.50 -12.98 -0.35
CA LYS A 117 -0.06 -13.66 -1.54
C LYS A 117 -0.04 -12.72 -2.76
N ARG A 118 -0.34 -11.43 -2.55
CA ARG A 118 -0.30 -10.39 -3.59
C ARG A 118 1.09 -10.26 -4.21
N ALA A 119 2.14 -10.13 -3.38
CA ALA A 119 3.52 -10.04 -3.85
C ALA A 119 3.94 -11.28 -4.67
N LYS A 120 3.51 -12.48 -4.27
CA LYS A 120 3.77 -13.72 -5.03
C LYS A 120 3.07 -13.73 -6.39
N GLN A 121 1.82 -13.31 -6.45
CA GLN A 121 1.06 -13.24 -7.71
C GLN A 121 1.65 -12.20 -8.66
N VAL A 122 1.99 -11.02 -8.14
CA VAL A 122 2.67 -9.97 -8.92
C VAL A 122 4.00 -10.47 -9.46
N LYS A 123 4.80 -11.18 -8.64
CA LYS A 123 6.07 -11.78 -9.10
C LYS A 123 5.86 -12.74 -10.28
N ALA A 124 4.81 -13.56 -10.27
CA ALA A 124 4.53 -14.49 -11.37
C ALA A 124 4.25 -13.76 -12.70
N ILE A 125 3.58 -12.60 -12.64
CA ILE A 125 3.30 -11.77 -13.82
C ILE A 125 4.55 -11.00 -14.26
N ALA A 126 5.23 -10.35 -13.31
CA ALA A 126 6.41 -9.51 -13.59
C ALA A 126 7.60 -10.31 -14.15
N GLN A 127 7.62 -11.64 -14.01
CA GLN A 127 8.61 -12.52 -14.65
C GLN A 127 8.60 -12.41 -16.19
N HIS A 128 7.48 -12.04 -16.80
CA HIS A 128 7.34 -11.81 -18.24
C HIS A 128 7.90 -10.45 -18.70
N ASN A 129 8.53 -9.69 -17.80
CA ASN A 129 9.22 -8.43 -18.10
C ASN A 129 8.38 -7.27 -18.67
N PRO A 130 7.13 -7.03 -18.20
CA PRO A 130 6.45 -5.77 -18.52
C PRO A 130 7.16 -4.58 -17.86
N TYR A 131 6.90 -3.38 -18.34
CA TYR A 131 7.15 -2.17 -17.54
C TYR A 131 6.31 -2.22 -16.26
N VAL A 132 6.90 -1.93 -15.10
CA VAL A 132 6.15 -1.97 -13.82
C VAL A 132 6.07 -0.58 -13.21
N ILE A 133 4.84 -0.13 -12.93
CA ILE A 133 4.57 1.09 -12.18
C ILE A 133 3.90 0.73 -10.85
N LEU A 134 4.52 1.10 -9.73
CA LEU A 134 3.91 1.04 -8.39
C LEU A 134 3.29 2.40 -8.06
N LEU A 135 2.03 2.41 -7.60
CA LEU A 135 1.36 3.62 -7.11
C LEU A 135 1.11 3.50 -5.61
N SER A 136 1.50 4.52 -4.84
CA SER A 136 1.19 4.61 -3.41
C SER A 136 1.26 6.04 -2.93
N GLY A 137 0.35 6.45 -2.04
CA GLY A 137 0.50 7.74 -1.33
C GLY A 137 1.44 7.66 -0.13
N THR A 138 1.61 6.45 0.41
CA THR A 138 2.43 6.15 1.58
C THR A 138 3.14 4.82 1.32
N PRO A 139 4.32 4.82 0.66
CA PRO A 139 5.00 3.59 0.26
C PRO A 139 5.42 2.73 1.46
N THR A 140 5.75 3.34 2.60
CA THR A 140 6.22 2.63 3.81
C THR A 140 5.45 3.12 5.04
N PRO A 141 4.16 2.77 5.19
CA PRO A 141 3.32 3.29 6.28
C PRO A 141 3.81 2.88 7.67
N GLU A 142 4.50 1.75 7.79
CA GLU A 142 4.91 1.18 9.09
C GLU A 142 6.42 1.02 9.21
N SER A 143 7.11 0.66 8.13
CA SER A 143 8.55 0.40 8.16
C SER A 143 9.17 0.44 6.75
N TYR A 144 10.41 0.90 6.63
CA TYR A 144 11.17 0.82 5.38
C TYR A 144 11.45 -0.62 4.94
N SER A 145 11.44 -1.57 5.86
CA SER A 145 11.55 -3.01 5.54
C SER A 145 10.43 -3.50 4.63
N GLN A 146 9.28 -2.82 4.60
CA GLN A 146 8.17 -3.13 3.69
C GLN A 146 8.58 -3.02 2.22
N MET A 147 9.58 -2.20 1.90
CA MET A 147 9.99 -1.94 0.52
C MET A 147 10.47 -3.21 -0.19
N TYR A 148 11.16 -4.11 0.53
CA TYR A 148 11.72 -5.32 -0.07
C TYR A 148 10.65 -6.12 -0.83
N HIS A 149 9.56 -6.51 -0.18
CA HIS A 149 8.53 -7.33 -0.83
C HIS A 149 7.60 -6.55 -1.76
N GLN A 150 7.58 -5.21 -1.72
CA GLN A 150 6.87 -4.42 -2.73
C GLN A 150 7.54 -4.53 -4.09
N VAL A 151 8.87 -4.56 -4.14
CA VAL A 151 9.64 -4.60 -5.39
C VAL A 151 10.24 -5.98 -5.71
N TRP A 152 10.21 -6.92 -4.77
CA TRP A 152 10.83 -8.26 -4.88
C TRP A 152 10.43 -9.07 -6.12
N GLY A 153 9.24 -8.82 -6.66
CA GLY A 153 8.76 -9.50 -7.86
C GLY A 153 9.31 -8.94 -9.17
N ILE A 154 9.87 -7.73 -9.13
CA ILE A 154 10.29 -6.95 -10.30
C ILE A 154 11.75 -7.29 -10.62
N ARG A 155 12.09 -7.50 -11.89
CA ARG A 155 13.41 -8.00 -12.30
C ARG A 155 14.56 -7.06 -11.88
N ASP A 156 14.49 -5.80 -12.29
CA ASP A 156 15.58 -4.81 -12.12
C ASP A 156 15.44 -3.96 -10.84
N ASN A 157 14.85 -4.56 -9.80
CA ASN A 157 14.64 -3.89 -8.52
C ASN A 157 15.97 -3.67 -7.76
N PRO A 158 16.08 -2.64 -6.90
CA PRO A 158 17.32 -2.31 -6.18
C PRO A 158 17.83 -3.37 -5.19
N PHE A 159 17.03 -4.40 -4.91
CA PHE A 159 17.33 -5.44 -3.92
C PHE A 159 17.39 -6.83 -4.56
N SER A 160 17.53 -6.91 -5.90
CA SER A 160 17.61 -8.16 -6.66
C SER A 160 18.78 -9.06 -6.25
N ASP A 161 19.89 -8.47 -5.78
CA ASP A 161 21.06 -9.19 -5.25
C ASP A 161 20.74 -10.07 -4.03
N PHE A 162 19.65 -9.77 -3.31
CA PHE A 162 19.27 -10.53 -2.12
C PHE A 162 18.28 -11.63 -2.47
N SER A 163 18.75 -12.89 -2.41
CA SER A 163 17.92 -14.07 -2.70
C SER A 163 16.68 -14.23 -1.79
N ASN A 164 16.68 -13.60 -0.61
CA ASN A 164 15.53 -13.59 0.30
C ASN A 164 15.59 -12.40 1.29
N PHE A 165 14.47 -12.13 1.96
CA PHE A 165 14.33 -11.04 2.94
C PHE A 165 15.34 -11.11 4.08
N TYR A 166 15.73 -12.31 4.54
CA TYR A 166 16.68 -12.46 5.65
C TYR A 166 18.10 -12.02 5.27
N LYS A 167 18.51 -12.20 4.02
CA LYS A 167 19.79 -11.65 3.53
C LYS A 167 19.72 -10.13 3.39
N PHE A 168 18.60 -9.62 2.88
CA PHE A 168 18.33 -8.19 2.81
C PHE A 168 18.38 -7.54 4.20
N SER A 169 17.72 -8.15 5.19
CA SER A 169 17.60 -7.59 6.53
C SER A 169 18.94 -7.53 7.26
N LYS A 170 19.87 -8.46 7.02
CA LYS A 170 21.23 -8.39 7.56
C LYS A 170 22.00 -7.12 7.17
N LYS A 171 21.70 -6.55 6.00
CA LYS A 171 22.37 -5.33 5.52
C LYS A 171 21.61 -4.07 5.89
N TYR A 172 20.28 -4.08 5.72
CA TYR A 172 19.49 -2.86 5.75
C TYR A 172 18.57 -2.71 6.95
N VAL A 173 18.50 -3.69 7.85
CA VAL A 173 17.54 -3.68 8.97
C VAL A 173 18.27 -3.94 10.29
N ASN A 174 18.03 -3.09 11.27
CA ASN A 174 18.49 -3.29 12.63
C ASN A 174 17.58 -4.30 13.34
N VAL A 175 17.91 -5.59 13.21
CA VAL A 175 17.07 -6.67 13.74
C VAL A 175 17.12 -6.68 15.26
N LYS A 176 15.97 -6.42 15.89
CA LYS A 176 15.80 -6.49 17.35
C LYS A 176 15.13 -7.81 17.75
N GLN A 177 15.15 -8.14 19.03
CA GLN A 177 14.34 -9.24 19.56
C GLN A 177 13.23 -8.70 20.42
N ARG A 178 12.02 -9.23 20.23
CA ARG A 178 10.85 -8.93 21.06
C ARG A 178 10.29 -10.21 21.64
N LYS A 179 9.80 -10.13 22.88
CA LYS A 179 9.17 -11.25 23.56
C LYS A 179 7.67 -11.23 23.31
N ILE A 180 7.15 -12.25 22.61
CA ILE A 180 5.71 -12.44 22.37
C ILE A 180 5.33 -13.80 22.96
N ASN A 181 4.36 -13.81 23.88
CA ASN A 181 3.87 -15.02 24.54
C ASN A 181 4.99 -15.89 25.12
N GLY A 182 6.01 -15.26 25.70
CA GLY A 182 7.17 -15.97 26.27
C GLY A 182 8.28 -16.32 25.28
N LEU A 183 8.03 -16.27 23.97
CA LEU A 183 8.99 -16.60 22.92
C LEU A 183 9.72 -15.34 22.41
N TYR A 184 11.02 -15.45 22.21
CA TYR A 184 11.81 -14.43 21.53
C TYR A 184 11.64 -14.55 20.02
N ILE A 185 11.17 -13.47 19.39
CA ILE A 185 10.95 -13.38 17.95
C ILE A 185 11.74 -12.18 17.42
N ASN A 186 12.37 -12.35 16.26
CA ASN A 186 13.05 -11.26 15.58
C ASN A 186 12.04 -10.21 15.10
N ASP A 187 12.38 -8.95 15.35
CA ASP A 187 11.67 -7.77 14.92
C ASP A 187 12.46 -7.07 13.80
N TYR A 188 11.78 -6.81 12.69
CA TYR A 188 12.37 -6.25 11.48
C TYR A 188 11.81 -4.85 11.14
N HIS A 189 11.11 -4.18 12.06
CA HIS A 189 10.51 -2.86 11.77
C HIS A 189 11.55 -1.74 11.62
N ASP A 190 12.73 -1.88 12.21
CA ASP A 190 13.78 -0.84 12.21
C ASP A 190 14.64 -0.89 10.93
N GLY A 191 14.01 -0.59 9.79
CA GLY A 191 14.67 -0.51 8.49
C GLY A 191 15.45 0.80 8.34
N SER A 192 16.65 0.73 7.77
CA SER A 192 17.53 1.88 7.56
C SER A 192 17.06 2.81 6.44
N LEU A 193 17.50 4.07 6.49
CA LEU A 193 17.27 5.07 5.44
C LEU A 193 17.95 4.71 4.12
N ASP A 194 18.99 3.86 4.15
CA ASP A 194 19.67 3.38 2.94
C ASP A 194 18.72 2.65 1.99
N ILE A 195 17.65 2.04 2.51
CA ILE A 195 16.58 1.44 1.70
C ILE A 195 15.95 2.50 0.80
N LEU A 196 15.63 3.69 1.34
CA LEU A 196 15.06 4.78 0.57
C LEU A 196 16.07 5.36 -0.41
N ALA A 197 17.34 5.47 -0.01
CA ALA A 197 18.40 5.94 -0.89
C ALA A 197 18.53 5.05 -2.14
N MET A 198 18.49 3.73 -1.97
CA MET A 198 18.50 2.77 -3.08
C MET A 198 17.27 2.86 -3.99
N MET A 199 16.11 3.21 -3.43
CA MET A 199 14.86 3.39 -4.17
C MET A 199 14.76 4.72 -4.91
N ASN A 200 15.55 5.74 -4.51
CA ASN A 200 15.41 7.11 -4.98
C ASN A 200 15.45 7.22 -6.51
N LYS A 201 16.36 6.49 -7.17
CA LYS A 201 16.47 6.50 -8.64
C LYS A 201 15.27 5.90 -9.39
N TYR A 202 14.42 5.14 -8.70
CA TYR A 202 13.20 4.54 -9.25
C TYR A 202 11.94 5.29 -8.82
N THR A 203 12.05 6.32 -7.99
CA THR A 203 10.90 6.91 -7.28
C THR A 203 10.69 8.35 -7.69
N ILE A 204 9.46 8.69 -8.08
CA ILE A 204 9.01 10.06 -8.24
C ILE A 204 7.97 10.35 -7.16
N SER A 205 8.26 11.32 -6.29
CA SER A 205 7.38 11.72 -5.20
C SER A 205 6.70 13.05 -5.50
N TYR A 206 5.41 13.15 -5.20
CA TYR A 206 4.66 14.40 -5.40
C TYR A 206 3.59 14.62 -4.33
N THR A 207 3.59 15.80 -3.74
CA THR A 207 2.70 16.16 -2.62
C THR A 207 1.50 17.00 -3.09
N GLN A 208 0.44 17.03 -2.30
CA GLN A 208 -0.71 17.91 -2.48
C GLN A 208 -0.29 19.39 -2.44
N LYS A 209 0.64 19.74 -1.55
CA LYS A 209 1.19 21.10 -1.48
C LYS A 209 1.83 21.52 -2.81
N GLN A 210 2.63 20.64 -3.42
CA GLN A 210 3.23 20.89 -4.74
C GLN A 210 2.19 20.90 -5.86
N ALA A 211 1.10 20.13 -5.75
CA ALA A 211 -0.03 20.17 -6.68
C ALA A 211 -0.89 21.45 -6.55
N GLY A 212 -0.56 22.35 -5.62
CA GLY A 212 -1.26 23.62 -5.42
C GLY A 212 -2.48 23.53 -4.51
N PHE A 213 -2.67 22.42 -3.79
CA PHE A 213 -3.72 22.33 -2.77
C PHE A 213 -3.35 23.24 -1.59
N LYS A 214 -4.14 24.28 -1.38
CA LYS A 214 -4.04 25.21 -0.24
C LYS A 214 -4.78 24.68 1.00
N VAL A 215 -4.57 23.41 1.34
CA VAL A 215 -5.19 22.83 2.55
C VAL A 215 -4.14 22.85 3.65
N GLU A 216 -4.32 23.75 4.62
CA GLU A 216 -3.59 23.72 5.88
C GLU A 216 -4.37 22.80 6.83
N THR A 217 -4.04 21.50 6.83
CA THR A 217 -4.68 20.54 7.73
C THR A 217 -4.21 20.83 9.16
N ARG A 218 -5.06 21.48 9.95
CA ARG A 218 -4.84 21.66 11.38
C ARG A 218 -5.47 20.50 12.13
N GLU A 219 -4.64 19.58 12.58
CA GLU A 219 -5.10 18.49 13.45
C GLU A 219 -5.26 19.03 14.87
N HIS A 220 -6.45 18.87 15.43
CA HIS A 220 -6.74 19.22 16.80
C HIS A 220 -7.04 17.94 17.57
N THR A 221 -6.15 17.57 18.49
CA THR A 221 -6.41 16.48 19.42
C THR A 221 -7.22 17.02 20.59
N LEU A 222 -8.44 16.49 20.77
CA LEU A 222 -9.27 16.80 21.92
C LEU A 222 -9.17 15.65 22.92
N GLU A 223 -8.68 15.94 24.12
CA GLU A 223 -8.67 14.99 25.22
C GLU A 223 -10.01 15.04 25.95
N VAL A 224 -10.72 13.90 25.98
CA VAL A 224 -12.01 13.78 26.64
C VAL A 224 -11.86 12.85 27.84
N VAL A 225 -12.21 13.36 29.02
CA VAL A 225 -12.22 12.56 30.25
C VAL A 225 -13.47 11.68 30.27
N MET A 226 -13.28 10.38 30.43
CA MET A 226 -14.39 9.42 30.53
C MET A 226 -14.98 9.40 31.94
N SER A 227 -16.17 8.81 32.09
CA SER A 227 -16.78 8.66 33.40
C SER A 227 -15.94 7.76 34.34
N ASP A 228 -15.99 8.05 35.65
CA ASP A 228 -15.35 7.22 36.68
C ASP A 228 -15.83 5.77 36.64
N LEU A 229 -17.09 5.53 36.25
CA LEU A 229 -17.63 4.20 36.06
C LEU A 229 -16.87 3.45 34.95
N THR A 230 -16.65 4.09 33.80
CA THR A 230 -15.90 3.51 32.68
C THR A 230 -14.48 3.14 33.11
N TYR A 231 -13.77 4.03 33.82
CA TYR A 231 -12.42 3.74 34.31
C TYR A 231 -12.40 2.59 35.31
N ARG A 232 -13.34 2.54 36.25
CA ARG A 232 -13.45 1.43 37.21
C ARG A 232 -13.72 0.10 36.52
N LEU A 233 -14.66 0.07 35.59
CA LEU A 233 -14.97 -1.16 34.83
C LEU A 233 -13.79 -1.59 33.96
N ALA A 234 -13.13 -0.66 33.27
CA ALA A 234 -11.95 -0.97 32.46
C ALA A 234 -10.78 -1.52 33.32
N ALA A 235 -10.59 -0.98 34.53
CA ALA A 235 -9.60 -1.48 35.48
C ALA A 235 -9.95 -2.88 35.99
N ARG A 236 -11.23 -3.14 36.29
CA ARG A 236 -11.73 -4.48 36.66
C ARG A 236 -11.51 -5.48 35.53
N LEU A 237 -11.88 -5.13 34.29
CA LEU A 237 -11.72 -6.00 33.13
C LEU A 237 -10.25 -6.35 32.86
N LYS A 238 -9.32 -5.42 33.03
CA LYS A 238 -7.88 -5.68 32.89
C LYS A 238 -7.34 -6.69 33.91
N ARG A 239 -7.90 -6.67 35.12
CA ARG A 239 -7.46 -7.53 36.23
C ARG A 239 -8.10 -8.91 36.15
N ASP A 240 -9.42 -8.93 36.02
CA ASP A 240 -10.23 -10.13 36.20
C ASP A 240 -10.48 -10.84 34.87
N LEU A 241 -10.26 -10.16 33.74
CA LEU A 241 -10.58 -10.61 32.37
C LEU A 241 -12.07 -10.92 32.15
N VAL A 242 -12.91 -10.66 33.14
CA VAL A 242 -14.35 -10.88 33.09
C VAL A 242 -15.08 -9.85 33.95
N ILE A 243 -16.25 -9.42 33.51
CA ILE A 243 -17.19 -8.65 34.32
C ILE A 243 -18.57 -9.29 34.16
N GLU A 244 -19.09 -9.81 35.26
CA GLU A 244 -20.43 -10.40 35.33
C GLU A 244 -21.44 -9.34 35.76
N GLY A 245 -22.49 -9.16 34.96
CA GLY A 245 -23.71 -8.43 35.30
C GLY A 245 -24.81 -9.39 35.76
N THR A 246 -26.03 -8.88 35.90
CA THR A 246 -27.18 -9.68 36.36
C THR A 246 -27.63 -10.72 35.33
N GLU A 247 -27.59 -10.35 34.04
CA GLU A 247 -28.01 -11.22 32.92
C GLU A 247 -26.87 -11.45 31.91
N ASP A 248 -25.95 -10.49 31.79
CA ASP A 248 -24.91 -10.47 30.74
C ASP A 248 -23.49 -10.50 31.31
N THR A 249 -22.55 -11.03 30.51
CA THR A 249 -21.12 -11.09 30.87
C THR A 249 -20.24 -10.45 29.80
N ILE A 250 -19.27 -9.65 30.24
CA ILE A 250 -18.18 -9.15 29.40
C ILE A 250 -16.97 -10.06 29.60
N LEU A 251 -16.62 -10.85 28.59
CA LEU A 251 -15.47 -11.76 28.63
C LEU A 251 -14.29 -11.23 27.79
N ALA A 252 -13.11 -11.25 28.37
CA ALA A 252 -11.84 -10.78 27.82
C ALA A 252 -10.70 -11.78 28.09
N ASP A 253 -10.98 -13.07 27.92
CA ASP A 253 -10.10 -14.24 28.16
C ASP A 253 -8.83 -14.31 27.27
N THR A 254 -8.68 -13.41 26.30
CA THR A 254 -7.46 -13.29 25.50
C THR A 254 -7.00 -11.84 25.43
N PRO A 255 -5.69 -11.56 25.25
CA PRO A 255 -5.19 -10.19 25.10
C PRO A 255 -5.89 -9.41 23.98
N VAL A 256 -6.25 -10.08 22.89
CA VAL A 256 -6.98 -9.47 21.75
C VAL A 256 -8.39 -9.09 22.16
N LYS A 257 -9.14 -10.00 22.82
CA LYS A 257 -10.48 -9.69 23.33
C LYS A 257 -10.42 -8.58 24.37
N LEU A 258 -9.46 -8.59 25.29
CA LEU A 258 -9.27 -7.51 26.26
C LEU A 258 -9.06 -6.15 25.59
N MET A 259 -8.15 -6.08 24.61
CA MET A 259 -7.92 -4.84 23.85
C MET A 259 -9.19 -4.38 23.15
N MET A 260 -9.93 -5.28 22.51
CA MET A 260 -11.18 -4.96 21.82
C MET A 260 -12.27 -4.48 22.78
N LYS A 261 -12.51 -5.18 23.90
CA LYS A 261 -13.53 -4.78 24.89
C LYS A 261 -13.17 -3.44 25.54
N LEU A 262 -11.90 -3.19 25.85
CA LEU A 262 -11.45 -1.88 26.34
C LEU A 262 -11.70 -0.77 25.31
N HIS A 263 -11.37 -0.98 24.04
CA HIS A 263 -11.64 -0.03 22.98
C HIS A 263 -13.14 0.28 22.87
N GLN A 264 -13.98 -0.76 22.92
CA GLN A 264 -15.44 -0.60 22.94
C GLN A 264 -15.86 0.25 24.14
N MET A 265 -15.46 -0.11 25.37
CA MET A 265 -15.85 0.61 26.59
C MET A 265 -15.45 2.09 26.58
N TYR A 266 -14.26 2.41 26.06
CA TYR A 266 -13.83 3.80 25.87
C TYR A 266 -14.54 4.52 24.72
N SER A 267 -15.18 3.77 23.82
CA SER A 267 -16.07 4.29 22.77
C SER A 267 -17.54 4.36 23.21
N GLY A 268 -17.85 4.07 24.48
CA GLY A 268 -19.19 4.19 25.07
C GLY A 268 -20.14 3.01 24.83
N THR A 269 -19.68 1.91 24.24
CA THR A 269 -20.49 0.70 24.03
C THR A 269 -19.69 -0.54 24.41
N VAL A 270 -20.29 -1.68 24.71
CA VAL A 270 -19.55 -2.94 24.88
C VAL A 270 -20.43 -4.10 24.49
N LYS A 271 -19.88 -5.03 23.71
CA LYS A 271 -20.60 -6.24 23.34
C LYS A 271 -20.47 -7.26 24.47
N PHE A 272 -21.59 -7.81 24.94
CA PHE A 272 -21.62 -8.93 25.86
C PHE A 272 -21.35 -10.25 25.12
N GLU A 273 -20.88 -11.27 25.83
CA GLU A 273 -20.98 -12.65 25.34
C GLU A 273 -22.34 -13.18 25.79
N SER A 274 -23.23 -13.44 24.82
CA SER A 274 -24.49 -14.15 25.02
C SER A 274 -24.26 -15.65 24.86
#